data_AF-A0A846BTR9-F1
#
_entry.id   AF-A0A846BTR9-F1
#
_cell.length_a   1.000
_cell.length_b   1.000
_cell.length_c   1.000
_cell.angle_alpha   90.00
_cell.angle_beta   90.00
_cell.angle_gamma   90.00
#
_symmetry.space_group_name_H-M   'P 1'
#
loop_
_entity.id
_entity.type
_entity.pdbx_description
1 polymer ?
#
loop_
_entity_poly.entity_id
_entity_poly.type
_entity_poly.pdbx_seq_one_letter_code
_entity_poly.pdbx_strand_id
1 'polypeptide(L)'
;CPVQPQDICIFQEKSLLEELSRRNRRDLIQYSTKTPEAIDEIFRSLPYSEIAAKQRGYFFQSETQLKAGALGSLRIPGDPMTLYDFSMQPILSQELDFEIEELGTVYGDAELYQVKKDEAEFYISLVGFGSFDNISTFVVIWEKDPRSID
;
A
#
# COMPACT_ATOMS: atom_id res chain seq x y z
N CYS A 1 -31.00 22.28 0.26
CA CYS A 1 -29.58 22.66 0.16
C CYS A 1 -28.97 21.85 -0.98
N PRO A 2 -28.54 22.47 -2.09
CA PRO A 2 -27.84 21.74 -3.14
C PRO A 2 -26.40 21.49 -2.69
N VAL A 3 -25.95 20.24 -2.81
CA VAL A 3 -24.57 19.81 -2.54
C VAL A 3 -23.66 20.50 -3.57
N GLN A 4 -22.62 21.20 -3.10
CA GLN A 4 -21.70 21.92 -3.97
C GLN A 4 -20.66 20.96 -4.58
N PRO A 5 -20.18 21.18 -5.83
CA PRO A 5 -19.30 20.25 -6.54
C PRO A 5 -17.82 20.38 -6.16
N GLN A 6 -17.53 20.84 -4.93
CA GLN A 6 -16.17 21.25 -4.53
C GLN A 6 -15.44 20.22 -3.67
N ASP A 7 -16.09 19.10 -3.32
CA ASP A 7 -15.51 18.06 -2.47
C ASP A 7 -14.75 16.96 -3.25
N ILE A 8 -14.55 17.13 -4.58
CA ILE A 8 -13.90 16.10 -5.44
C ILE A 8 -12.40 16.37 -5.65
N CYS A 9 -11.86 17.48 -5.16
CA CYS A 9 -10.43 17.76 -5.21
C CYS A 9 -9.85 17.62 -3.80
N ILE A 10 -8.79 16.81 -3.64
CA ILE A 10 -8.10 16.44 -2.38
C ILE A 10 -8.58 15.10 -1.78
N PHE A 11 -8.65 14.02 -2.57
CA PHE A 11 -8.19 12.73 -2.04
C PHE A 11 -6.65 12.74 -2.16
N GLN A 12 -6.00 13.54 -1.30
CA GLN A 12 -4.54 13.57 -1.21
C GLN A 12 -4.09 12.17 -0.79
N GLU A 13 -3.08 11.61 -1.44
CA GLU A 13 -2.55 10.24 -1.29
C GLU A 13 -2.30 9.82 0.18
N LYS A 14 -2.08 10.79 1.06
CA LYS A 14 -2.07 10.60 2.52
C LYS A 14 -3.34 9.95 3.06
N SER A 15 -4.50 10.30 2.51
CA SER A 15 -5.82 9.78 2.89
C SER A 15 -5.93 8.26 2.72
N LEU A 16 -5.39 7.69 1.63
CA LEU A 16 -5.49 6.25 1.37
C LEU A 16 -4.57 5.44 2.30
N LEU A 17 -3.30 5.85 2.45
CA LEU A 17 -2.38 5.19 3.38
C LEU A 17 -2.83 5.35 4.83
N GLU A 18 -3.39 6.51 5.20
CA GLU A 18 -3.97 6.73 6.52
C GLU A 18 -5.20 5.84 6.75
N GLU A 19 -6.08 5.69 5.77
CA GLU A 19 -7.27 4.84 5.88
C GLU A 19 -6.89 3.35 6.00
N LEU A 20 -5.96 2.89 5.14
CA LEU A 20 -5.42 1.53 5.21
C LEU A 20 -4.72 1.28 6.54
N SER A 21 -3.91 2.22 7.01
CA SER A 21 -3.27 2.11 8.33
C SER A 21 -4.31 2.06 9.43
N ARG A 22 -5.31 2.94 9.42
CA ARG A 22 -6.34 3.04 10.46
C ARG A 22 -7.13 1.74 10.62
N ARG A 23 -7.59 1.14 9.51
CA ARG A 23 -8.36 -0.13 9.54
C ARG A 23 -7.50 -1.29 10.00
N ASN A 24 -6.35 -1.49 9.36
CA ASN A 24 -5.46 -2.59 9.71
C ASN A 24 -4.95 -2.45 11.15
N ARG A 25 -4.70 -1.22 11.63
CA ARG A 25 -4.32 -0.96 13.02
C ARG A 25 -5.43 -1.35 13.99
N ARG A 26 -6.69 -1.01 13.71
CA ARG A 26 -7.83 -1.39 14.57
C ARG A 26 -7.90 -2.92 14.71
N ASP A 27 -7.80 -3.61 13.57
CA ASP A 27 -7.92 -5.06 13.54
C ASP A 27 -6.70 -5.72 14.23
N LEU A 28 -5.49 -5.19 14.01
CA LEU A 28 -4.28 -5.67 14.71
C LEU A 28 -4.29 -5.41 16.21
N ILE A 29 -4.79 -4.26 16.68
CA ILE A 29 -4.94 -4.01 18.13
C ILE A 29 -5.93 -5.00 18.75
N GLN A 30 -6.97 -5.38 18.00
CA GLN A 30 -8.00 -6.30 18.49
C GLN A 30 -7.55 -7.77 18.49
N TYR A 31 -6.71 -8.17 17.52
CA TYR A 31 -6.37 -9.58 17.29
C TYR A 31 -4.89 -9.94 17.52
N SER A 32 -4.00 -8.96 17.71
CA SER A 32 -2.57 -9.18 17.96
C SER A 32 -2.22 -9.18 19.45
N THR A 33 -1.12 -9.84 19.79
CA THR A 33 -0.48 -9.78 21.12
C THR A 33 0.52 -8.62 21.25
N LYS A 34 0.77 -7.86 20.17
CA LYS A 34 1.67 -6.71 20.16
C LYS A 34 1.03 -5.49 20.83
N THR A 35 1.84 -4.64 21.45
CA THR A 35 1.35 -3.37 22.00
C THR A 35 0.97 -2.39 20.88
N PRO A 36 0.05 -1.45 21.13
CA PRO A 36 -0.31 -0.42 20.15
C PRO A 36 0.91 0.36 19.62
N GLU A 37 1.90 0.63 20.47
CA GLU A 37 3.12 1.34 20.11
C GLU A 37 3.98 0.52 19.14
N ALA A 38 4.13 -0.78 19.39
CA ALA A 38 4.84 -1.69 18.49
C ALA A 38 4.13 -1.82 17.14
N ILE A 39 2.80 -1.78 17.12
CA ILE A 39 1.99 -1.76 15.90
C ILE A 39 2.26 -0.45 15.13
N ASP A 40 2.23 0.70 15.80
CA ASP A 40 2.49 2.00 15.18
C ASP A 40 3.90 2.11 14.60
N GLU A 41 4.90 1.50 15.26
CA GLU A 41 6.27 1.43 14.75
C GLU A 41 6.35 0.58 13.48
N ILE A 42 5.65 -0.56 13.44
CA ILE A 42 5.58 -1.42 12.25
C ILE A 42 5.08 -0.62 11.06
N PHE A 43 3.94 0.06 11.17
CA PHE A 43 3.34 0.81 10.06
C PHE A 43 4.24 1.94 9.53
N ARG A 44 5.05 2.57 10.40
CA ARG A 44 5.96 3.67 10.01
C ARG A 44 7.30 3.20 9.48
N SER A 45 7.70 1.97 9.76
CA SER A 45 9.01 1.44 9.39
C SER A 45 9.10 1.06 7.91
N LEU A 46 10.24 1.32 7.29
CA LEU A 46 10.61 0.76 5.99
C LEU A 46 11.24 -0.61 6.19
N PRO A 47 10.71 -1.70 5.60
CA PRO A 47 11.21 -3.06 5.79
C PRO A 47 12.44 -3.37 4.91
N TYR A 48 13.38 -2.43 4.75
CA TYR A 48 14.48 -2.55 3.79
C TYR A 48 15.30 -3.84 3.97
N SER A 49 15.68 -4.14 5.22
CA SER A 49 16.48 -5.33 5.54
C SER A 49 15.70 -6.64 5.46
N GLU A 50 14.38 -6.59 5.60
CA GLU A 50 13.49 -7.76 5.61
C GLU A 50 13.03 -8.16 4.20
N ILE A 51 12.96 -7.19 3.29
CA ILE A 51 12.73 -7.42 1.87
C ILE A 51 13.94 -8.14 1.25
N ALA A 52 13.68 -9.12 0.39
CA ALA A 52 14.74 -9.92 -0.21
C ALA A 52 15.68 -9.04 -1.04
N ALA A 53 16.99 -9.30 -0.98
CA ALA A 53 18.00 -8.46 -1.61
C ALA A 53 17.74 -8.21 -3.12
N LYS A 54 17.23 -9.22 -3.84
CA LYS A 54 16.85 -9.11 -5.26
C LYS A 54 15.69 -8.14 -5.53
N GLN A 55 14.80 -7.92 -4.55
CA GLN A 55 13.64 -7.05 -4.66
C GLN A 55 13.95 -5.61 -4.27
N ARG A 56 14.99 -5.38 -3.45
CA ARG A 56 15.26 -4.04 -2.88
C ARG A 56 15.40 -2.94 -3.93
N GLY A 57 16.11 -3.22 -5.03
CA GLY A 57 16.31 -2.25 -6.12
C GLY A 57 15.03 -1.82 -6.86
N TYR A 58 13.93 -2.55 -6.69
CA TYR A 58 12.64 -2.18 -7.27
C TYR A 58 11.89 -1.16 -6.39
N PHE A 59 12.08 -1.20 -5.08
CA PHE A 59 11.26 -0.42 -4.13
C PHE A 59 12.03 0.66 -3.38
N PHE A 60 13.36 0.55 -3.30
CA PHE A 60 14.20 1.40 -2.47
C PHE A 60 15.33 2.01 -3.28
N GLN A 61 15.58 3.31 -3.04
CA GLN A 61 16.79 3.99 -3.49
C GLN A 61 17.93 3.83 -2.48
N SER A 62 17.60 3.77 -1.18
CA SER A 62 18.52 3.51 -0.09
C SER A 62 17.78 2.89 1.10
N GLU A 63 18.47 2.57 2.19
CA GLU A 63 17.86 1.90 3.35
C GLU A 63 16.74 2.72 4.01
N THR A 64 16.77 4.04 3.82
CA THR A 64 15.82 4.99 4.43
C THR A 64 14.95 5.70 3.40
N GLN A 65 15.08 5.36 2.11
CA GLN A 65 14.39 6.06 1.02
C GLN A 65 13.78 5.10 0.01
N LEU A 66 12.51 5.34 -0.33
CA LEU A 66 11.83 4.66 -1.43
C LEU A 66 12.46 5.03 -2.78
N LYS A 67 12.22 4.19 -3.80
CA LYS A 67 12.60 4.50 -5.18
C LYS A 67 11.88 5.78 -5.64
N ALA A 68 12.52 6.55 -6.52
CA ALA A 68 11.93 7.74 -7.10
C ALA A 68 10.57 7.43 -7.76
N GLY A 69 9.62 8.35 -7.62
CA GLY A 69 8.24 8.19 -8.11
C GLY A 69 7.31 7.39 -7.19
N ALA A 70 7.82 6.82 -6.10
CA ALA A 70 6.97 6.37 -5.00
C ALA A 70 6.43 7.58 -4.21
N LEU A 71 5.12 7.61 -4.01
CA LEU A 71 4.41 8.65 -3.25
C LEU A 71 4.40 8.34 -1.75
N GLY A 72 4.44 7.06 -1.40
CA GLY A 72 4.47 6.62 -0.02
C GLY A 72 4.44 5.11 0.10
N SER A 73 4.58 4.63 1.32
CA SER A 73 4.54 3.21 1.60
C SER A 73 3.93 2.93 2.96
N LEU A 74 3.46 1.69 3.14
CA LEU A 74 2.93 1.21 4.39
C LEU A 74 3.33 -0.24 4.59
N ARG A 75 3.79 -0.58 5.79
CA ARG A 75 4.01 -1.96 6.19
C ARG A 75 2.82 -2.46 6.97
N ILE A 76 2.27 -3.61 6.56
CA ILE A 76 1.10 -4.22 7.19
C ILE A 76 1.37 -5.70 7.45
N PRO A 77 1.24 -6.20 8.69
CA PRO A 77 1.22 -7.64 8.95
C PRO A 77 0.09 -8.34 8.20
N GLY A 78 0.39 -9.48 7.57
CA GLY A 78 -0.53 -10.22 6.70
C GLY A 78 0.04 -10.43 5.30
N ASP A 79 -0.49 -11.43 4.59
CA ASP A 79 -0.12 -11.69 3.20
C ASP A 79 -0.79 -10.71 2.23
N PRO A 80 -0.19 -10.49 1.04
CA PRO A 80 -0.69 -9.52 0.06
C PRO A 80 -2.14 -9.76 -0.36
N MET A 81 -2.51 -11.02 -0.57
CA MET A 81 -3.85 -11.41 -1.03
C MET A 81 -4.92 -11.08 0.02
N THR A 82 -4.68 -11.45 1.28
CA THR A 82 -5.57 -11.08 2.39
C THR A 82 -5.69 -9.56 2.53
N LEU A 83 -4.57 -8.83 2.41
CA LEU A 83 -4.61 -7.38 2.49
C LEU A 83 -5.43 -6.77 1.35
N TYR A 84 -5.27 -7.29 0.14
CA TYR A 84 -6.02 -6.87 -1.03
C TYR A 84 -7.52 -7.09 -0.83
N ASP A 85 -7.93 -8.33 -0.54
CA ASP A 85 -9.34 -8.75 -0.47
C ASP A 85 -10.11 -8.07 0.69
N PHE A 86 -9.48 -7.94 1.86
CA PHE A 86 -10.18 -7.50 3.07
C PHE A 86 -10.00 -6.03 3.42
N SER A 87 -8.96 -5.37 2.90
CA SER A 87 -8.71 -3.95 3.16
C SER A 87 -8.77 -3.11 1.90
N MET A 88 -7.93 -3.40 0.91
CA MET A 88 -7.74 -2.49 -0.21
C MET A 88 -8.91 -2.48 -1.18
N GLN A 89 -9.35 -3.63 -1.67
CA GLN A 89 -10.45 -3.72 -2.61
C GLN A 89 -11.75 -3.12 -2.04
N PRO A 90 -12.16 -3.38 -0.78
CA PRO A 90 -13.32 -2.73 -0.19
C PRO A 90 -13.20 -1.19 -0.14
N ILE A 91 -12.05 -0.66 0.29
CA ILE A 91 -11.85 0.80 0.36
C ILE A 91 -11.87 1.41 -1.04
N LEU A 92 -11.03 0.89 -1.95
CA LEU A 92 -10.82 1.48 -3.26
C LEU A 92 -12.05 1.32 -4.15
N SER A 93 -12.58 0.11 -4.27
CA SER A 93 -13.68 -0.16 -5.20
C SER A 93 -15.06 0.12 -4.61
N GLN A 94 -15.34 -0.29 -3.36
CA GLN A 94 -16.71 -0.23 -2.83
C GLN A 94 -17.03 1.12 -2.17
N GLU A 95 -16.06 1.73 -1.49
CA GLU A 95 -16.30 2.98 -0.77
C GLU A 95 -15.91 4.22 -1.56
N LEU A 96 -14.82 4.11 -2.32
CA LEU A 96 -14.26 5.22 -3.08
C LEU A 96 -14.56 5.15 -4.57
N ASP A 97 -15.15 4.06 -5.06
CA ASP A 97 -15.59 3.90 -6.45
C ASP A 97 -14.44 4.06 -7.47
N PHE A 98 -13.26 3.53 -7.12
CA PHE A 98 -12.14 3.36 -8.05
C PHE A 98 -12.25 2.05 -8.81
N GLU A 99 -11.86 2.09 -10.08
CA GLU A 99 -11.57 0.91 -10.87
C GLU A 99 -10.17 0.40 -10.53
N ILE A 100 -10.04 -0.92 -10.33
CA ILE A 100 -8.78 -1.58 -9.98
C ILE A 100 -8.47 -2.64 -11.04
N GLU A 101 -7.30 -2.56 -11.65
CA GLU A 101 -6.80 -3.52 -12.63
C GLU A 101 -5.47 -4.12 -12.16
N GLU A 102 -5.39 -5.44 -12.05
CA GLU A 102 -4.12 -6.13 -11.84
C GLU A 102 -3.36 -6.19 -13.18
N LEU A 103 -2.15 -5.64 -13.24
CA LEU A 103 -1.42 -5.46 -14.50
C LEU A 103 -0.73 -6.73 -15.01
N GLY A 104 -1.03 -7.90 -14.44
CA GLY A 104 -0.59 -9.23 -14.87
C GLY A 104 0.92 -9.48 -14.94
N THR A 105 1.73 -8.46 -14.65
CA THR A 105 3.19 -8.48 -14.71
C THR A 105 3.73 -8.09 -13.34
N VAL A 106 4.46 -8.99 -12.70
CA VAL A 106 5.10 -8.72 -11.41
C VAL A 106 6.19 -7.66 -11.56
N TYR A 107 6.16 -6.65 -10.68
CA TYR A 107 7.23 -5.67 -10.53
C TYR A 107 8.05 -6.03 -9.30
N GLY A 108 9.29 -6.50 -9.49
CA GLY A 108 10.13 -6.93 -8.35
C GLY A 108 9.53 -8.07 -7.52
N ASP A 109 8.90 -9.06 -8.18
CA ASP A 109 8.14 -10.15 -7.56
C ASP A 109 6.94 -9.67 -6.71
N ALA A 110 6.43 -8.46 -6.94
CA ALA A 110 5.25 -7.92 -6.28
C ALA A 110 4.04 -7.87 -7.21
N GLU A 111 2.86 -8.05 -6.63
CA GLU A 111 1.59 -7.79 -7.30
C GLU A 111 1.47 -6.29 -7.59
N LEU A 112 1.11 -5.93 -8.82
CA LEU A 112 1.03 -4.55 -9.27
C LEU A 112 -0.38 -4.25 -9.77
N TYR A 113 -1.00 -3.25 -9.15
CA TYR A 113 -2.33 -2.79 -9.46
C TYR A 113 -2.29 -1.38 -10.02
N GLN A 114 -3.10 -1.13 -11.04
CA GLN A 114 -3.46 0.19 -11.50
C GLN A 114 -4.81 0.55 -10.90
N VAL A 115 -4.93 1.78 -10.40
CA VAL A 115 -6.13 2.30 -9.75
C VAL A 115 -6.54 3.59 -10.44
N LYS A 116 -7.79 3.65 -10.90
CA LYS A 116 -8.29 4.74 -11.75
C LYS A 116 -9.66 5.22 -11.30
N LYS A 117 -9.87 6.54 -11.35
CA LYS A 117 -11.18 7.18 -11.22
C LYS A 117 -11.15 8.55 -11.89
N ASP A 118 -12.01 8.76 -12.88
CA ASP A 118 -12.04 9.99 -13.67
C ASP A 118 -10.65 10.34 -14.23
N GLU A 119 -10.07 11.47 -13.80
CA GLU A 119 -8.72 11.92 -14.18
C GLU A 119 -7.62 11.45 -13.21
N ALA A 120 -7.99 10.80 -12.10
CA ALA A 120 -7.05 10.29 -11.12
C ALA A 120 -6.57 8.88 -11.51
N GLU A 121 -5.25 8.71 -11.56
CA GLU A 121 -4.58 7.44 -11.83
C GLU A 121 -3.37 7.30 -10.91
N PHE A 122 -3.23 6.14 -10.29
CA PHE A 122 -2.05 5.79 -9.51
C PHE A 122 -1.86 4.28 -9.50
N TYR A 123 -0.72 3.82 -8.98
CA TYR A 123 -0.36 2.40 -8.97
C TYR A 123 -0.01 1.95 -7.56
N ILE A 124 -0.26 0.68 -7.27
CA ILE A 124 0.04 0.08 -5.98
C ILE A 124 0.81 -1.22 -6.18
N SER A 125 1.95 -1.35 -5.51
CA SER A 125 2.68 -2.61 -5.39
C SER A 125 2.45 -3.25 -4.03
N LEU A 126 2.15 -4.55 -4.01
CA LEU A 126 2.05 -5.35 -2.80
C LEU A 126 3.16 -6.39 -2.77
N VAL A 127 4.14 -6.18 -1.88
CA VAL A 127 5.30 -7.07 -1.74
C VAL A 127 5.15 -7.90 -0.47
N GLY A 128 4.97 -9.21 -0.61
CA GLY A 128 5.00 -10.13 0.53
C GLY A 128 6.43 -10.37 1.01
N PHE A 129 6.65 -10.33 2.32
CA PHE A 129 7.94 -10.64 2.95
C PHE A 129 7.76 -11.24 4.35
N GLY A 130 8.83 -11.79 4.92
CA GLY A 130 8.79 -12.51 6.19
C GLY A 130 8.79 -14.02 6.03
N SER A 131 8.59 -14.73 7.14
CA SER A 131 8.53 -16.19 7.19
C SER A 131 7.09 -16.69 7.14
N PHE A 132 6.90 -18.00 6.92
CA PHE A 132 5.58 -18.64 6.83
C PHE A 132 4.62 -18.29 7.99
N ASP A 133 5.16 -18.10 9.20
CA ASP A 133 4.37 -17.77 10.40
C ASP A 133 4.27 -16.27 10.70
N ASN A 134 5.00 -15.41 9.97
CA ASN A 134 5.04 -13.97 10.19
C ASN A 134 5.11 -13.23 8.85
N ILE A 135 4.14 -13.48 7.98
CA ILE A 135 4.04 -12.81 6.69
C ILE A 135 3.65 -11.36 6.94
N SER A 136 4.31 -10.44 6.25
CA SER A 136 3.97 -9.03 6.19
C SER A 136 3.94 -8.59 4.73
N THR A 137 3.14 -7.57 4.46
CA THR A 137 3.02 -6.94 3.16
C THR A 137 3.57 -5.54 3.21
N PHE A 138 4.41 -5.22 2.25
CA PHE A 138 4.89 -3.88 2.00
C PHE A 138 4.08 -3.29 0.85
N VAL A 139 3.24 -2.31 1.18
CA VAL A 139 2.43 -1.56 0.24
C VAL A 139 3.25 -0.36 -0.22
N VAL A 140 3.37 -0.15 -1.52
CA VAL A 140 4.00 1.05 -2.10
C VAL A 140 3.04 1.66 -3.09
N ILE A 141 2.78 2.96 -2.94
CA ILE A 141 1.95 3.74 -3.87
C ILE A 141 2.88 4.53 -4.80
N TRP A 142 2.55 4.52 -6.08
CA TRP A 142 3.30 5.20 -7.14
C TRP A 142 2.41 6.16 -7.91
N GLU A 143 2.98 7.30 -8.28
CA GLU A 143 2.31 8.30 -9.12
C GLU A 143 2.10 7.80 -10.55
N LYS A 144 3.06 7.01 -11.03
CA LYS A 144 3.11 6.46 -12.40
C LYS A 144 3.47 4.98 -12.34
N ASP A 145 3.29 4.31 -13.46
CA ASP A 145 3.67 2.90 -13.59
C ASP A 145 5.15 2.73 -13.22
N PRO A 146 5.48 2.02 -12.12
CA PRO A 146 6.85 1.90 -11.64
C PRO A 146 7.76 1.17 -12.62
N ARG A 147 7.21 0.43 -13.59
CA ARG A 147 7.96 -0.23 -14.66
C ARG A 147 8.53 0.76 -15.68
N SER A 148 7.97 1.97 -15.74
CA SER A 148 8.42 3.05 -16.63
C SER A 148 9.45 3.98 -15.98
N ILE A 149 9.76 3.76 -14.71
CA ILE A 149 10.68 4.59 -13.92
C ILE A 149 12.05 3.91 -13.93
N ASP A 150 13.02 4.55 -14.61
CA ASP A 150 14.43 4.14 -14.64
C ASP A 150 15.03 4.12 -13.21
#